data_AF-A0A7M2RI97-F1
#
_entry.id   AF-A0A7M2RI97-F1
#
_cell.length_a   1.000
_cell.length_b   1.000
_cell.length_c   1.000
_cell.angle_alpha   90.00
_cell.angle_beta   90.00
_cell.angle_gamma   90.00
#
_symmetry.space_group_name_H-M   'P 1'
#
loop_
_entity.id
_entity.type
_entity.pdbx_description
1 polymer ?
#
loop_
_entity_poly.entity_id
_entity_poly.type
_entity_poly.pdbx_seq_one_letter_code
_entity_poly.pdbx_strand_id
1 'polypeptide(L)' 'MNKKACDIKAGDTLCIEYGAPDNFVNFKVRAVFSTDSKTMVLTDSNVGSETFVLDPETKVIVAPNV' A
#
# COMPACT_ATOMS: atom_id res chain seq x y z
N MET A 1 9.83 5.11 4.23
CA MET A 1 9.21 6.15 5.10
C MET A 1 7.80 5.72 5.43
N ASN A 2 7.31 5.99 6.64
CA ASN A 2 5.93 5.64 7.00
C ASN A 2 4.99 6.77 6.59
N LYS A 3 3.91 6.45 5.87
CA LYS A 3 2.81 7.37 5.55
C LYS A 3 1.51 6.85 6.15
N LYS A 4 0.52 7.73 6.37
CA LYS A 4 -0.85 7.28 6.65
C LYS A 4 -1.46 6.71 5.38
N ALA A 5 -2.41 5.79 5.51
CA ALA A 5 -3.08 5.18 4.36
C ALA A 5 -3.74 6.24 3.47
N CYS A 6 -4.37 7.25 4.05
CA CYS A 6 -4.98 8.36 3.31
C CYS A 6 -3.98 9.26 2.55
N ASP A 7 -2.69 9.18 2.86
CA ASP A 7 -1.63 9.95 2.17
C ASP A 7 -0.99 9.17 1.00
N ILE A 8 -1.38 7.90 0.79
CA ILE A 8 -0.87 7.05 -0.29
C ILE A 8 -1.40 7.57 -1.63
N LYS A 9 -0.55 7.54 -2.66
CA LYS A 9 -0.90 8.00 -4.01
C LYS A 9 -0.55 6.96 -5.06
N ALA A 10 -1.23 7.03 -6.21
CA ALA A 10 -0.83 6.27 -7.39
C ALA A 10 0.65 6.56 -7.74
N GLY A 11 1.41 5.51 -8.01
CA GLY A 11 2.84 5.57 -8.24
C GLY A 11 3.72 5.37 -7.00
N ASP A 12 3.18 5.46 -5.78
CA ASP A 12 3.90 5.03 -4.58
C ASP A 12 4.19 3.51 -4.64
N THR A 13 5.24 3.08 -3.95
CA THR A 13 5.56 1.65 -3.78
C THR A 13 5.43 1.29 -2.30
N LEU A 14 4.52 0.38 -1.98
CA LEU A 14 4.28 -0.11 -0.62
C LEU A 14 5.13 -1.34 -0.36
N CYS A 15 5.74 -1.42 0.83
CA CYS A 15 6.44 -2.61 1.30
C CYS A 15 5.56 -3.31 2.34
N ILE A 16 5.06 -4.50 2.01
CA ILE A 16 4.05 -5.22 2.79
C ILE A 16 4.56 -6.64 3.07
N GLU A 17 4.45 -7.07 4.32
CA GLU A 17 4.64 -8.46 4.71
C GLU A 17 3.49 -9.31 4.16
N TYR A 18 3.78 -10.29 3.32
CA TYR A 18 2.77 -10.99 2.52
C TYR A 18 3.03 -12.50 2.43
N GLY A 19 2.01 -13.29 2.77
CA GLY A 19 2.00 -14.77 2.63
C GLY A 19 2.75 -15.55 3.71
N ALA A 20 3.87 -15.05 4.23
CA ALA A 20 4.65 -15.69 5.31
C ALA A 20 5.35 -14.63 6.18
N PRO A 21 5.68 -14.96 7.44
CA PRO A 21 6.46 -14.07 8.31
C PRO A 21 7.79 -13.65 7.67
N ASP A 22 8.18 -12.40 7.86
CA ASP A 22 9.41 -11.77 7.34
C ASP A 22 9.53 -11.73 5.80
N ASN A 23 8.47 -12.08 5.06
CA ASN A 23 8.45 -12.00 3.59
C ASN A 23 7.85 -10.67 3.12
N PHE A 24 8.71 -9.72 2.79
CA PHE A 24 8.30 -8.38 2.33
C PHE A 24 8.25 -8.28 0.81
N VAL A 25 7.09 -7.89 0.30
CA VAL A 25 6.84 -7.70 -1.14
C VAL A 25 6.56 -6.24 -1.43
N ASN A 26 7.12 -5.77 -2.55
CA ASN A 26 6.89 -4.42 -3.05
C ASN A 26 5.68 -4.40 -3.98
N PHE A 27 4.68 -3.60 -3.61
CA PHE A 27 3.44 -3.40 -4.33
C PHE A 27 3.37 -1.98 -4.88
N LYS A 28 3.35 -1.83 -6.21
CA LYS A 28 3.21 -0.54 -6.88
C LYS A 28 1.75 -0.12 -6.89
N VAL A 29 1.45 1.05 -6.34
CA VAL A 29 0.09 1.58 -6.26
C VAL A 29 -0.38 2.05 -7.63
N ARG A 30 -1.55 1.57 -8.04
CA ARG A 30 -2.21 1.92 -9.30
C ARG A 30 -3.28 2.99 -9.12
N ALA A 31 -4.10 2.82 -8.10
CA ALA A 31 -5.17 3.74 -7.77
C ALA A 31 -5.44 3.72 -6.27
N VAL A 32 -5.95 4.84 -5.76
CA VAL A 32 -6.34 5.01 -4.36
C VAL A 32 -7.73 5.62 -4.34
N PHE A 33 -8.61 5.05 -3.52
CA PHE A 33 -9.94 5.56 -3.27
C PHE A 33 -10.10 5.74 -1.76
N SER A 34 -10.33 6.97 -1.32
CA SER A 34 -10.43 7.29 0.11
C SER A 34 -11.77 7.93 0.45
N THR A 35 -12.33 7.51 1.56
CA THR A 35 -13.44 8.17 2.27
C THR A 35 -12.96 8.56 3.67
N ASP A 36 -13.81 9.25 4.42
CA ASP A 36 -13.50 9.64 5.81
C ASP A 36 -13.23 8.45 6.74
N SER A 37 -13.66 7.23 6.37
CA SER A 37 -13.59 6.05 7.24
C SER A 37 -12.74 4.90 6.70
N LYS A 38 -12.39 4.90 5.40
CA LYS A 38 -11.62 3.83 4.75
C LYS A 38 -10.77 4.38 3.60
N THR A 39 -9.62 3.74 3.39
CA THR A 39 -8.80 3.92 2.19
C THR A 39 -8.59 2.58 1.51
N MET A 40 -9.00 2.49 0.24
CA MET A 40 -8.78 1.34 -0.62
C MET A 40 -7.61 1.65 -1.56
N VAL A 41 -6.65 0.73 -1.63
CA VAL A 41 -5.44 0.83 -2.44
C VAL A 41 -5.37 -0.35 -3.39
N LEU A 42 -5.41 -0.09 -4.69
CA LEU A 42 -5.18 -1.08 -5.72
C LEU A 42 -3.70 -1.10 -6.10
N THR A 43 -3.11 -2.28 -6.12
CA THR A 43 -1.67 -2.45 -6.29
C THR A 43 -1.32 -3.61 -7.21
N ASP A 44 -0.16 -3.52 -7.84
CA ASP A 44 0.45 -4.60 -8.63
C ASP A 44 1.85 -4.93 -8.08
N SER A 45 2.21 -6.21 -8.09
CA SER A 45 3.55 -6.68 -7.73
C SER A 45 4.01 -7.81 -8.67
N ASN A 46 5.18 -8.37 -8.41
CA ASN A 46 5.68 -9.57 -9.09
C ASN A 46 4.94 -10.85 -8.71
N VAL A 47 4.18 -10.86 -7.60
CA VAL A 47 3.40 -12.04 -7.17
C VAL A 47 1.92 -11.93 -7.53
N GLY A 48 1.47 -10.77 -8.01
CA GLY A 48 0.09 -10.55 -8.45
C GLY A 48 -0.43 -9.14 -8.15
N SER A 49 -1.69 -8.93 -8.51
CA SER A 49 -2.45 -7.72 -8.19
C SER A 49 -3.23 -7.91 -6.90
N GLU A 50 -3.17 -6.93 -6.01
CA GLU A 50 -3.82 -6.98 -4.69
C GLU A 50 -4.56 -5.69 -4.38
N THR A 51 -5.63 -5.81 -3.60
CA THR A 51 -6.41 -4.68 -3.09
C THR A 51 -6.38 -4.66 -1.57
N PHE A 52 -5.87 -3.58 -1.00
CA PHE A 52 -5.83 -3.36 0.44
C PHE A 52 -6.90 -2.38 0.86
N VAL A 53 -7.68 -2.71 1.89
CA VAL A 53 -8.65 -1.79 2.51
C VAL A 53 -8.18 -1.52 3.94
N LEU A 54 -7.85 -0.25 4.20
CA LEU A 54 -7.21 0.19 5.44
C LEU A 54 -8.04 1.28 6.11
N ASP A 55 -7.86 1.46 7.42
CA ASP A 55 -8.29 2.68 8.08
C ASP A 55 -7.41 3.86 7.62
N PRO A 56 -7.95 5.07 7.43
CA PRO A 56 -7.18 6.23 6.96
C PRO A 56 -5.91 6.49 7.77
N GLU A 57 -5.96 6.24 9.08
CA GLU A 57 -4.87 6.48 10.03
C GLU A 57 -3.85 5.33 10.11
N THR A 58 -4.08 4.20 9.44
CA THR A 58 -3.12 3.08 9.41
C THR A 58 -1.80 3.55 8.81
N LYS A 59 -0.69 3.27 9.50
CA LYS A 59 0.65 3.56 9.00
C LYS A 59 1.10 2.47 8.04
N VAL A 60 1.54 2.88 6.85
CA VAL A 60 2.02 1.99 5.79
C VAL A 60 3.46 2.36 5.44
N ILE A 61 4.30 1.35 5.23
CA ILE A 61 5.69 1.53 4.82
C ILE A 61 5.72 1.80 3.32
N VAL A 62 6.17 2.99 2.95
CA VAL A 62 6.38 3.40 1.55
C VAL A 62 7.87 3.39 1.25
N ALA A 63 8.26 2.62 0.23
CA ALA A 63 9.63 2.60 -0.27
C ALA A 63 9.95 3.94 -0.96
N PRO A 64 11.17 4.48 -0.80
CA PRO A 64 11.58 5.66 -1.55
C PRO A 64 11.59 5.35 -3.04
N ASN A 65 11.01 6.24 -3.85
CA ASN A 65 11.14 6.16 -5.30
C ASN A 65 12.60 6.46 -5.65
N VAL A 66 13.29 5.51 -6.29
CA VAL A 66 14.64 5.69 -6.85
C VAL A 66 14.52 6.15 -8.29
#